data_AF-A0A3N2BYM4-F1
#
_entry.id   AF-A0A3N2BYM4-F1
#
_cell.length_a   1.000
_cell.length_b   1.000
_cell.length_c   1.000
_cell.angle_alpha   90.00
_cell.angle_beta   90.00
_cell.angle_gamma   90.00
#
_symmetry.space_group_name_H-M   'P 1'
#
loop_
_entity.id
_entity.type
_entity.pdbx_description
1 polymer ?
#
loop_
_entity_poly.entity_id
_entity_poly.type
_entity_poly.pdbx_seq_one_letter_code
_entity_poly.pdbx_strand_id
1 'polypeptide(L)' 'MSSDGPRPGPPHTHDDDVKHDVPKPEEVDPETGTDADGDPVENPSG' A
#
# COMPACT_ATOMS: atom_id res chain seq x y z
N MET A 1 23.27 -27.52 -32.23
CA MET A 1 22.96 -26.11 -31.92
C MET A 1 21.53 -26.09 -31.41
N SER A 2 21.31 -25.96 -30.09
CA SER A 2 19.97 -25.94 -29.52
C SER A 2 19.39 -24.53 -29.67
N SER A 3 18.42 -24.38 -30.56
CA SER A 3 17.62 -23.16 -30.69
C SER A 3 16.36 -23.29 -29.84
N ASP A 4 16.52 -23.40 -28.53
CA ASP A 4 15.45 -23.07 -27.59
C ASP A 4 15.75 -21.66 -27.10
N GLY A 5 15.36 -20.68 -27.92
CA GLY A 5 15.31 -19.29 -27.50
C GLY A 5 14.41 -19.16 -26.27
N PRO A 6 14.62 -18.14 -25.42
CA PRO A 6 13.85 -17.98 -24.19
C PRO A 6 12.36 -17.98 -24.53
N ARG A 7 11.62 -18.92 -23.93
CA ARG A 7 10.17 -18.99 -24.11
C ARG A 7 9.59 -17.65 -23.62
N PRO A 8 8.77 -16.96 -24.42
CA PRO A 8 8.11 -15.76 -23.94
C PRO A 8 7.26 -16.16 -22.74
N GLY A 9 7.59 -15.57 -21.58
CA GLY A 9 6.84 -15.77 -20.36
C GLY A 9 5.39 -15.25 -20.50
N PRO A 10 4.49 -15.64 -19.59
CA PRO A 10 3.14 -15.10 -19.57
C PRO A 10 3.17 -13.57 -19.51
N PRO A 11 2.23 -12.87 -20.16
CA PRO A 11 2.17 -11.42 -20.15
C PRO A 11 2.02 -10.94 -18.70
N HIS A 12 2.97 -10.12 -18.25
CA HIS A 12 2.86 -9.42 -16.98
C HIS A 12 1.71 -8.41 -17.10
N THR A 13 0.60 -8.67 -16.42
CA THR A 13 -0.44 -7.64 -16.21
C THR A 13 0.16 -6.59 -15.29
N HIS A 14 0.24 -5.35 -15.77
CA HIS A 14 0.77 -4.23 -15.02
C HIS A 14 -0.19 -3.95 -13.85
N ASP A 15 0.22 -4.23 -12.62
CA ASP A 15 -0.62 -4.10 -11.42
C ASP A 15 -1.13 -2.65 -11.22
N ASP A 16 -0.54 -1.67 -11.90
CA ASP A 16 -0.91 -0.25 -11.78
C ASP A 16 -2.30 0.11 -12.33
N ASP A 17 -2.97 -0.78 -13.08
CA ASP A 17 -4.37 -0.58 -13.50
C ASP A 17 -5.38 -0.92 -12.39
N VAL A 18 -4.94 -1.55 -11.29
CA VAL A 18 -5.78 -1.80 -10.13
C VAL A 18 -5.83 -0.52 -9.29
N LYS A 19 -6.91 0.24 -9.44
CA LYS A 19 -7.25 1.29 -8.47
C LYS A 19 -7.52 0.62 -7.13
N HIS A 20 -6.50 0.55 -6.29
CA HIS A 20 -6.68 0.24 -4.89
C HIS A 20 -7.33 1.47 -4.24
N ASP A 21 -8.65 1.42 -4.04
CA ASP A 21 -9.33 2.28 -3.08
C ASP A 21 -8.79 1.90 -1.69
N VAL A 22 -7.60 2.39 -1.37
CA VAL A 22 -7.02 2.30 -0.03
C VAL A 22 -7.80 3.27 0.83
N PRO A 23 -8.50 2.80 1.88
CA PRO A 23 -9.11 3.70 2.85
C PRO A 23 -8.05 4.66 3.35
N LYS A 24 -8.31 5.97 3.25
CA LYS A 24 -7.37 6.99 3.74
C LYS A 24 -7.10 6.69 5.22
N PRO A 25 -5.83 6.64 5.67
CA PRO A 25 -5.52 6.52 7.08
C PRO A 25 -6.20 7.64 7.85
N GLU A 26 -6.64 7.32 9.06
CA GLU A 26 -7.19 8.31 9.98
C GLU A 26 -6.17 9.43 10.20
N GLU A 27 -6.62 10.69 10.10
CA GLU A 27 -5.74 11.83 10.29
C GLU A 27 -5.54 12.05 11.79
N VAL A 28 -4.29 11.91 12.23
CA VAL A 28 -3.87 12.10 13.61
C VAL A 28 -3.06 13.39 13.69
N ASP A 29 -3.34 14.22 14.68
CA ASP A 29 -2.54 15.41 14.97
C ASP A 29 -1.14 14.96 15.45
N PRO A 30 -0.05 15.32 14.74
CA PRO A 30 1.29 14.87 15.08
C PRO A 30 1.90 15.61 16.29
N GLU A 31 1.36 16.77 16.67
CA GLU A 31 1.81 17.54 17.83
C GLU A 31 1.20 17.00 19.13
N THR A 32 -0.07 16.60 19.09
CA THR A 32 -0.81 16.12 20.25
C THR A 32 -0.99 14.60 20.31
N GLY A 33 -0.86 13.91 19.17
CA GLY A 33 -1.14 12.48 19.04
C GLY A 33 -2.62 12.14 19.17
N THR A 34 -3.52 13.06 18.82
CA THR A 34 -4.98 12.88 18.94
C THR A 34 -5.66 12.67 17.59
N ASP A 35 -6.77 11.96 17.57
CA ASP A 35 -7.62 11.80 16.39
C ASP A 35 -8.43 13.08 16.07
N ALA A 36 -9.33 12.98 15.09
CA ALA A 36 -10.18 14.10 14.67
C ALA A 36 -11.21 14.52 15.73
N ASP A 37 -11.54 13.64 16.68
CA ASP A 37 -12.42 13.90 17.81
C ASP A 37 -11.64 14.48 19.02
N GLY A 38 -10.31 14.49 18.94
CA GLY A 38 -9.41 14.97 19.99
C GLY A 38 -9.07 13.89 21.02
N ASP A 39 -9.39 12.63 20.75
CA ASP A 39 -9.07 11.51 21.62
C ASP A 39 -7.62 11.05 21.38
N PRO A 40 -6.86 10.72 22.45
CA PRO A 40 -5.49 10.23 22.29
C PRO A 40 -5.48 8.92 21.50
N VAL A 41 -4.69 8.88 20.43
CA VAL A 41 -4.47 7.65 19.68
C VAL A 41 -3.51 6.76 20.46
N GLU A 42 -3.97 5.57 20.86
CA GLU A 42 -3.09 4.58 21.47
C GLU A 42 -2.02 4.16 20.44
N ASN A 43 -0.79 4.62 20.65
CA ASN A 43 0.33 4.22 19.82
C ASN A 43 0.68 2.76 20.14
N PRO A 44 0.62 1.82 19.17
CA PRO A 44 0.88 0.40 19.44
C PRO A 44 2.33 0.11 19.87
N SER A 45 3.20 1.13 19.86
CA SER A 45 4.62 1.01 20.17
C SER A 45 5.02 1.17 21.63
N GLY A 46 4.09 1.46 22.56
CA GLY A 46 4.26 1.38 24.02
C GLY A 46 5.61 1.84 24.57
#